data_AF-A0A1M4SFT9-F1
#
_entry.id   AF-A0A1M4SFT9-F1
#
_cell.length_a   1.000
_cell.length_b   1.000
_cell.length_c   1.000
_cell.angle_alpha   90.00
_cell.angle_beta   90.00
_cell.angle_gamma   90.00
#
_symmetry.space_group_name_H-M   'P 1'
#
loop_
_entity.id
_entity.type
_entity.pdbx_description
1 polymer ?
#
loop_
_entity_poly.entity_id
_entity_poly.type
_entity_poly.pdbx_seq_one_letter_code
_entity_poly.pdbx_strand_id
1 'polypeptide(L)'
;MKEIAEIVTKHLSSTVEVLAAFVIGVALLKFLYKYLRHLFTPNDGITNQTIRIHFGSALTVALELLLAADILATAIAPTWDDIGKLASIAVLRTALNYFLERELKNNEPNETRIDSGKELEQS
;
A
#
# COMPACT_ATOMS: atom_id res chain seq x y z
N MET A 1 22.29 -18.18 23.60
CA MET A 1 21.88 -18.18 22.17
C MET A 1 20.46 -17.65 21.96
N LYS A 2 19.45 -18.09 22.76
CA LYS A 2 18.06 -17.58 22.64
C LYS A 2 17.92 -16.08 22.94
N GLU A 3 18.56 -15.56 23.99
CA GLU A 3 18.53 -14.11 24.30
C GLU A 3 19.13 -13.22 23.19
N ILE A 4 20.18 -13.69 22.51
CA ILE A 4 20.83 -12.92 21.44
C ILE A 4 19.92 -12.84 20.22
N ALA A 5 19.25 -13.94 19.85
CA ALA A 5 18.28 -13.95 18.76
C ALA A 5 17.07 -13.06 19.06
N GLU A 6 16.63 -13.01 20.32
CA GLU A 6 15.49 -12.21 20.77
C GLU A 6 15.79 -10.70 20.72
N ILE A 7 16.97 -10.30 21.18
CA ILE A 7 17.42 -8.90 21.15
C ILE A 7 17.63 -8.41 19.72
N VAL A 8 18.34 -9.20 18.89
CA VAL A 8 18.65 -8.83 17.50
C VAL A 8 17.37 -8.65 16.71
N THR A 9 16.44 -9.58 16.85
CA THR A 9 15.24 -9.54 16.03
C THR A 9 14.26 -8.46 16.44
N LYS A 10 14.16 -8.17 17.75
CA LYS A 10 13.36 -7.04 18.25
C LYS A 10 13.86 -5.69 17.71
N HIS A 11 15.17 -5.48 17.68
CA HIS A 11 15.76 -4.27 17.12
C HIS A 11 15.54 -4.16 15.62
N LEU A 12 15.63 -5.29 14.92
CA LEU A 12 15.45 -5.33 13.48
C LEU A 12 13.98 -5.05 13.08
N SER A 13 13.02 -5.66 13.77
CA SER A 13 11.58 -5.40 13.57
C SER A 13 11.24 -3.93 13.82
N SER A 14 11.69 -3.36 14.94
CA SER A 14 11.47 -1.94 15.25
C SER A 14 12.10 -1.00 14.20
N THR A 15 13.28 -1.34 13.69
CA THR A 15 13.92 -0.55 12.62
C THR A 15 13.10 -0.58 11.33
N VAL A 16 12.59 -1.75 10.94
CA VAL A 16 11.74 -1.90 9.75
C VAL A 16 10.42 -1.15 9.92
N GLU A 17 9.82 -1.18 11.11
CA GLU A 17 8.59 -0.44 11.43
C GLU A 17 8.79 1.07 11.31
N VAL A 18 9.89 1.60 11.85
CA VAL A 18 10.24 3.03 11.75
C VAL A 18 10.48 3.44 10.28
N LEU A 19 11.15 2.59 9.49
CA LEU A 19 11.35 2.83 8.06
C LEU A 19 10.02 2.86 7.30
N ALA A 20 9.13 1.90 7.57
CA ALA A 20 7.80 1.87 6.96
C ALA A 20 6.98 3.12 7.34
N ALA A 21 6.96 3.49 8.62
CA ALA A 21 6.30 4.70 9.11
C ALA A 21 6.86 5.96 8.44
N PHE A 22 8.17 6.04 8.24
CA PHE A 22 8.82 7.14 7.54
C PHE A 22 8.38 7.23 6.07
N VAL A 23 8.38 6.10 5.34
CA VAL A 23 7.92 6.05 3.94
C VAL A 23 6.47 6.51 3.82
N ILE A 24 5.58 6.01 4.69
CA ILE A 24 4.17 6.41 4.73
C ILE A 24 4.05 7.91 5.02
N GLY A 25 4.76 8.40 6.03
CA GLY A 25 4.73 9.82 6.41
C GLY A 25 5.14 10.74 5.26
N VAL A 26 6.24 10.43 4.58
CA VAL A 26 6.70 11.21 3.43
C VAL A 26 5.71 11.14 2.26
N ALA A 27 5.17 9.96 1.97
CA ALA A 27 4.18 9.78 0.90
C ALA A 27 2.90 10.58 1.19
N LEU A 28 2.42 10.54 2.44
CA LEU A 28 1.24 11.28 2.88
C LEU A 28 1.46 12.79 2.81
N LEU A 29 2.61 13.29 3.25
CA LEU A 29 2.94 14.72 3.14
C LEU A 29 2.96 15.19 1.69
N LYS A 30 3.58 14.42 0.78
CA LYS A 30 3.59 14.73 -0.66
C LYS A 30 2.19 14.68 -1.27
N PHE A 31 1.39 13.69 -0.90
CA PHE A 31 0.00 13.55 -1.33
C PHE A 31 -0.82 14.76 -0.89
N LEU A 32 -0.77 15.11 0.39
CA LEU A 32 -1.52 16.22 0.97
C LEU A 32 -1.10 17.55 0.35
N TYR A 33 0.20 17.78 0.16
CA TYR A 33 0.71 18.98 -0.50
C TYR A 33 0.20 19.12 -1.94
N LYS A 34 0.27 18.05 -2.74
CA LYS A 34 -0.24 18.07 -4.13
C LYS A 34 -1.75 18.24 -4.19
N TYR A 35 -2.48 17.57 -3.29
CA TYR A 35 -3.93 17.63 -3.22
C TYR A 35 -4.43 19.02 -2.82
N LEU A 36 -3.84 19.63 -1.78
CA LEU A 36 -4.15 21.01 -1.38
C LEU A 36 -3.81 21.99 -2.50
N ARG A 37 -2.63 21.88 -3.12
CA ARG A 37 -2.26 22.76 -4.23
C ARG A 37 -3.24 22.67 -5.39
N HIS A 38 -3.68 21.47 -5.75
CA HIS A 38 -4.66 21.26 -6.83
C HIS A 38 -6.03 21.86 -6.47
N LEU A 39 -6.47 21.78 -5.21
CA LEU A 39 -7.68 22.45 -4.72
C LEU A 39 -7.60 23.98 -4.85
N PHE A 40 -6.44 24.58 -4.57
CA PHE A 40 -6.26 26.04 -4.66
C PHE A 40 -5.87 26.53 -6.07
N THR A 41 -5.46 25.64 -6.98
CA THR A 41 -5.07 25.99 -8.36
C THR A 41 -5.46 24.87 -9.33
N PRO A 42 -6.73 24.84 -9.80
CA PRO A 42 -7.28 23.72 -10.58
C PRO A 42 -6.73 23.54 -12.01
N ASN A 43 -5.79 24.38 -12.47
CA ASN A 43 -5.35 24.44 -13.87
C ASN A 43 -3.92 23.91 -14.11
N ASP A 44 -3.44 22.98 -13.28
CA ASP A 44 -2.09 22.42 -13.36
C ASP A 44 -1.97 21.18 -14.28
N GLY A 45 -3.06 20.76 -14.92
CA GLY A 45 -3.08 19.60 -15.83
C GLY A 45 -2.89 18.25 -15.14
N ILE A 46 -2.82 18.23 -13.80
CA ILE A 46 -2.70 17.01 -13.00
C ILE A 46 -4.10 16.54 -12.62
N THR A 47 -4.44 15.30 -12.96
CA THR A 47 -5.73 14.73 -12.53
C THR A 47 -5.64 14.21 -11.10
N ASN A 48 -6.74 14.31 -10.34
CA ASN A 48 -6.86 13.68 -9.02
C ASN A 48 -6.51 12.17 -9.05
N GLN A 49 -6.77 11.50 -10.18
CA GLN A 49 -6.42 10.10 -10.39
C GLN A 49 -4.91 9.86 -10.38
N THR A 50 -4.12 10.71 -11.04
CA THR A 50 -2.66 10.64 -11.01
C THR A 50 -2.11 10.80 -9.60
N ILE A 51 -2.66 11.74 -8.81
CA ILE A 51 -2.25 11.96 -7.41
C ILE A 51 -2.55 10.72 -6.54
N ARG A 52 -3.72 10.10 -6.72
CA ARG A 52 -4.11 8.86 -6.01
C ARG A 52 -3.24 7.67 -6.39
N ILE A 53 -2.92 7.48 -7.67
CA ILE A 53 -2.06 6.36 -8.13
C ILE A 53 -0.66 6.44 -7.51
N HIS A 54 -0.04 7.63 -7.52
CA HIS A 54 1.29 7.81 -6.91
C HIS A 54 1.29 7.52 -5.41
N PHE A 55 0.25 7.94 -4.69
CA PHE A 55 0.12 7.65 -3.26
C PHE A 55 -0.14 6.16 -3.01
N GLY A 56 -1.00 5.52 -3.81
CA GLY A 56 -1.28 4.08 -3.74
C GLY A 56 -0.02 3.23 -3.92
N SER A 57 0.83 3.56 -4.90
CA SER A 57 2.11 2.86 -5.12
C SER A 57 3.07 2.95 -3.93
N ALA A 58 3.17 4.12 -3.29
CA ALA A 58 4.00 4.29 -2.09
C ALA A 58 3.44 3.50 -0.89
N LEU A 59 2.10 3.40 -0.79
CA LEU A 59 1.44 2.60 0.24
C LEU A 59 1.71 1.10 0.06
N THR A 60 1.73 0.60 -1.18
CA THR A 60 2.10 -0.80 -1.48
C THR A 60 3.49 -1.17 -0.93
N VAL A 61 4.50 -0.33 -1.19
CA VAL A 61 5.87 -0.56 -0.69
C VAL A 61 5.92 -0.54 0.85
N ALA A 62 5.25 0.42 1.47
CA ALA A 62 5.20 0.50 2.93
C ALA A 62 4.51 -0.71 3.55
N LEU A 63 3.44 -1.21 2.92
CA LEU A 63 2.78 -2.42 3.35
C LEU A 63 3.76 -3.59 3.29
N GLU A 64 4.43 -3.85 2.16
CA GLU A 64 5.42 -4.95 2.06
C GLU A 64 6.45 -4.95 3.19
N LEU A 65 6.99 -3.77 3.56
CA LEU A 65 7.91 -3.63 4.68
C LEU A 65 7.28 -3.98 6.03
N LEU A 66 6.04 -3.55 6.27
CA LEU A 66 5.29 -3.95 7.47
C LEU A 66 5.09 -5.47 7.53
N LEU A 67 5.05 -6.19 6.38
CA LEU A 67 4.81 -7.65 6.36
C LEU A 67 6.02 -8.38 6.88
N ALA A 68 7.17 -7.92 6.41
CA ALA A 68 8.45 -8.42 6.86
C ALA A 68 8.61 -8.18 8.36
N ALA A 69 8.22 -7.01 8.87
CA ALA A 69 8.26 -6.71 10.30
C ALA A 69 7.34 -7.63 11.13
N ASP A 70 6.10 -7.87 10.66
CA ASP A 70 5.13 -8.75 11.32
C ASP A 70 5.61 -10.22 11.33
N ILE A 71 6.04 -10.75 10.18
CA ILE A 71 6.58 -12.11 10.09
C ILE A 71 7.78 -12.28 11.04
N LEU A 72 8.67 -11.28 11.06
CA LEU A 72 9.85 -11.28 11.91
C LEU A 72 9.49 -11.26 13.41
N ALA A 73 8.44 -10.53 13.80
CA ALA A 73 7.95 -10.50 15.18
C ALA A 73 7.36 -11.85 15.63
N THR A 74 6.62 -12.55 14.76
CA THR A 74 6.06 -13.88 15.09
C THR A 74 7.09 -14.98 15.29
N ALA A 75 8.27 -14.85 14.67
CA ALA A 75 9.26 -15.91 14.65
C ALA A 75 10.00 -16.09 16.00
N ILE A 76 9.86 -15.16 16.95
CA ILE A 76 10.67 -15.12 18.18
C ILE A 76 9.86 -15.27 19.47
N ALA A 77 8.64 -14.73 19.56
CA ALA A 77 7.85 -14.75 20.78
C ALA A 77 6.45 -15.35 20.54
N PRO A 78 6.30 -16.68 20.57
CA PRO A 78 4.99 -17.29 20.50
C PRO A 78 4.33 -17.21 21.89
N THR A 79 3.77 -16.04 22.24
CA THR A 79 2.74 -15.96 23.27
C THR A 79 1.37 -15.86 22.61
N TRP A 80 0.32 -16.42 23.21
CA TRP A 80 -1.02 -16.36 22.63
C TRP A 80 -1.55 -14.93 22.47
N ASP A 81 -1.11 -13.98 23.31
CA ASP A 81 -1.46 -12.55 23.20
C ASP A 81 -0.74 -11.88 22.02
N ASP A 82 0.56 -12.16 21.83
CA ASP A 82 1.33 -11.65 20.71
C ASP A 82 0.85 -12.22 19.37
N ILE A 83 0.51 -13.52 19.33
CA ILE A 83 -0.11 -14.17 18.16
C ILE A 83 -1.46 -13.51 17.85
N GLY A 84 -2.28 -13.20 18.86
CA GLY A 84 -3.57 -12.55 18.68
C GLY A 84 -3.46 -11.13 18.13
N LYS A 85 -2.54 -10.31 18.68
CA LYS A 85 -2.23 -8.96 18.17
C LYS A 85 -1.75 -9.03 16.72
N LEU A 86 -0.87 -9.96 16.43
CA LEU A 86 -0.31 -10.07 15.10
C LEU A 86 -1.31 -10.60 14.08
N ALA A 87 -2.14 -11.57 14.45
CA ALA A 87 -3.26 -12.01 13.62
C ALA A 87 -4.23 -10.86 13.33
N SER A 88 -4.49 -9.99 14.31
CA SER A 88 -5.32 -8.80 14.13
C SER A 88 -4.71 -7.81 13.13
N ILE A 89 -3.41 -7.53 13.25
CA ILE A 89 -2.67 -6.67 12.31
C ILE A 89 -2.70 -7.27 10.90
N ALA A 90 -2.42 -8.57 10.77
CA ALA A 90 -2.43 -9.27 9.49
C ALA A 90 -3.82 -9.27 8.81
N VAL A 91 -4.90 -9.45 9.59
CA VAL A 91 -6.28 -9.38 9.09
C VAL A 91 -6.63 -7.97 8.63
N LEU A 92 -6.39 -6.95 9.46
CA LEU A 92 -6.64 -5.54 9.10
C LEU A 92 -5.92 -5.18 7.82
N ARG A 93 -4.67 -5.60 7.71
CA ARG A 93 -3.88 -5.37 6.52
C ARG A 93 -4.43 -6.06 5.28
N THR A 94 -4.79 -7.34 5.39
CA THR A 94 -5.35 -8.11 4.27
C THR A 94 -6.64 -7.45 3.78
N ALA A 95 -7.50 -7.01 4.71
CA ALA A 95 -8.72 -6.28 4.38
C ALA A 95 -8.42 -4.96 3.68
N LEU A 96 -7.53 -4.11 4.22
CA LEU A 96 -7.18 -2.82 3.62
C LEU A 96 -6.56 -2.98 2.23
N ASN A 97 -5.61 -3.90 2.05
CA ASN A 97 -4.96 -4.13 0.77
C ASN A 97 -5.96 -4.65 -0.28
N TYR A 98 -6.85 -5.56 0.12
CA TYR A 98 -7.93 -6.07 -0.73
C TYR A 98 -8.90 -4.96 -1.17
N PHE A 99 -9.30 -4.07 -0.26
CA PHE A 99 -10.18 -2.95 -0.60
C PHE A 99 -9.51 -1.97 -1.57
N LEU A 100 -8.22 -1.67 -1.35
CA LEU A 100 -7.47 -0.75 -2.20
C LEU A 100 -7.28 -1.31 -3.62
N GLU A 101 -6.88 -2.58 -3.73
CA GLU A 101 -6.71 -3.27 -5.03
C GLU A 101 -8.04 -3.35 -5.80
N ARG A 102 -9.14 -3.63 -5.08
CA ARG A 102 -10.49 -3.62 -5.66
C ARG A 102 -10.91 -2.24 -6.14
N GLU A 103 -10.61 -1.18 -5.38
CA GLU A 103 -10.92 0.19 -5.80
C GLU A 103 -10.10 0.58 -7.03
N LEU A 104 -8.82 0.24 -7.09
CA LEU A 104 -7.95 0.52 -8.25
C LEU A 104 -8.45 -0.17 -9.51
N LYS A 105 -8.79 -1.46 -9.43
CA LYS A 105 -9.27 -2.26 -10.58
C LYS A 105 -10.61 -1.76 -11.13
N ASN A 106 -11.47 -1.22 -10.27
CA ASN A 106 -12.73 -0.62 -10.70
C ASN A 106 -12.56 0.74 -11.42
N ASN A 107 -11.38 1.35 -11.37
CA ASN A 107 -11.07 2.62 -12.02
C ASN A 107 -10.21 2.46 -13.28
N GLU A 108 -9.88 1.23 -13.71
CA GLU A 108 -9.31 1.01 -15.03
C GLU A 108 -10.42 1.20 -16.08
N PRO A 109 -10.33 2.20 -16.97
CA PRO A 109 -11.28 2.33 -18.05
C PRO A 109 -11.15 1.09 -18.92
N ASN A 110 -12.20 0.27 -18.92
CA ASN A 110 -12.34 -0.88 -19.79
C ASN A 110 -12.11 -0.39 -21.21
N GLU A 111 -10.90 -0.66 -21.73
CA GLU A 111 -10.52 -0.34 -23.11
C GLU A 111 -11.43 -1.19 -23.98
N THR A 112 -12.59 -0.60 -24.28
CA THR A 112 -13.63 -1.22 -25.06
C THR A 112 -13.00 -1.37 -26.42
N ARG A 113 -12.63 -2.61 -26.75
CA ARG A 113 -12.26 -3.03 -28.10
C ARG A 113 -13.44 -2.72 -29.01
N ILE A 114 -13.47 -1.48 -29.47
CA ILE A 114 -14.15 -1.07 -30.69
C ILE A 114 -13.30 -1.62 -31.83
N ASP A 115 -14.00 -2.22 -32.80
CA ASP A 115 -13.50 -2.77 -34.06
C ASP A 115 -13.03 -4.23 -33.97
N SER A 116 -13.68 -5.22 -34.60
CA SER A 116 -13.93 -5.28 -36.05
C SER A 116 -15.32 -5.89 -36.37
N GLY A 117 -16.32 -5.02 -36.46
CA GLY A 117 -17.68 -5.38 -36.91
C GLY A 117 -18.12 -4.66 -38.18
N LYS A 118 -17.17 -4.09 -38.96
CA LYS A 118 -17.46 -3.23 -40.11
C LYS A 118 -16.57 -3.48 -41.33
N GLU A 119 -16.34 -4.74 -41.69
CA GLU A 119 -15.80 -5.09 -43.03
C GLU A 119 -16.78 -5.90 -43.90
N LEU A 120 -18.01 -6.15 -43.45
CA LEU A 120 -19.01 -6.89 -44.25
C LEU A 120 -20.05 -6.02 -44.98
N GLU A 121 -19.84 -4.70 -45.10
CA GLU A 121 -20.82 -3.85 -45.80
C GLU A 121 -20.26 -2.94 -46.92
N GLN A 122 -18.96 -2.96 -47.21
CA GLN A 122 -18.40 -2.18 -48.34
C GLN A 122 -17.15 -2.84 -48.97
N SER A 123 -17.28 -4.00 -49.61
CA SER A 123 -16.53 -4.33 -50.83
C SER A 123 -17.11 -5.53 -51.56
#